data_AF-A0A9D1ZI79-F1
#
_entry.id   AF-A0A9D1ZI79-F1
#
_cell.length_a   1.000
_cell.length_b   1.000
_cell.length_c   1.000
_cell.angle_alpha   90.00
_cell.angle_beta   90.00
_cell.angle_gamma   90.00
#
_symmetry.space_group_name_H-M   'P 1'
#
loop_
_entity.id
_entity.type
_entity.pdbx_description
1 polymer ?
#
loop_
_entity_poly.entity_id
_entity_poly.type
_entity_poly.pdbx_seq_one_letter_code
_entity_poly.pdbx_strand_id
1 'polypeptide(L)'
;MAEVIWSKKANRKRIAFLTYGEKEFGRKAAVKMNERIEGYIQTLAGNPYMGIIEPLLYGRRKTYHSLVVHKLVKLIYSVDEATNSIHITDVWDTRREPRTQAGNLTK
;
A
#
# COMPACT_ATOMS: atom_id res chain seq x y z
N MET A 1 -14.61 11.66 -3.81
CA MET A 1 -13.36 10.88 -3.66
C MET A 1 -13.62 9.82 -2.60
N ALA A 2 -13.08 8.62 -2.77
CA ALA A 2 -13.23 7.54 -1.80
C ALA A 2 -12.39 7.81 -0.54
N GLU A 3 -12.87 7.38 0.63
CA GLU A 3 -12.12 7.47 1.88
C GLU A 3 -11.00 6.42 1.89
N VAL A 4 -9.75 6.81 2.16
CA VAL A 4 -8.63 5.86 2.22
C VAL A 4 -8.28 5.51 3.66
N ILE A 5 -8.51 4.24 4.02
CA ILE A 5 -8.40 3.72 5.38
C ILE A 5 -7.23 2.74 5.46
N TRP A 6 -6.29 3.01 6.36
CA TRP A 6 -5.13 2.15 6.59
C TRP A 6 -5.41 1.10 7.67
N SER A 7 -5.11 -0.17 7.37
CA SER A 7 -5.06 -1.19 8.41
C SER A 7 -3.94 -0.87 9.42
N LYS A 8 -4.12 -1.27 10.68
CA LYS A 8 -3.07 -1.13 11.72
C LYS A 8 -1.74 -1.78 11.28
N LYS A 9 -1.80 -2.89 10.54
CA LYS A 9 -0.62 -3.59 10.01
C LYS A 9 0.07 -2.76 8.92
N ALA A 10 -0.69 -2.28 7.94
CA ALA A 10 -0.16 -1.48 6.84
C ALA A 10 0.47 -0.19 7.35
N ASN A 11 -0.21 0.52 8.26
CA ASN A 11 0.30 1.77 8.82
C ASN A 11 1.62 1.56 9.59
N ARG A 12 1.72 0.50 10.40
CA ARG A 12 2.98 0.15 11.09
C ARG A 12 4.13 -0.12 10.11
N LYS A 13 3.87 -0.84 9.02
CA LYS A 13 4.89 -1.09 7.98
C LYS A 13 5.31 0.18 7.26
N ARG A 14 4.37 1.07 6.94
CA ARG A 14 4.67 2.39 6.36
C ARG A 14 5.57 3.20 7.28
N ILE A 15 5.21 3.31 8.56
CA ILE A 15 6.01 4.03 9.55
C ILE A 15 7.41 3.42 9.64
N ALA A 16 7.53 2.09 9.78
CA ALA A 16 8.83 1.42 9.84
C ALA A 16 9.69 1.66 8.58
N PHE A 17 9.07 1.65 7.39
CA PHE A 17 9.76 1.94 6.13
C PHE A 17 10.28 3.38 6.08
N LEU A 18 9.48 4.36 6.51
CA LEU A 18 9.89 5.77 6.54
C LEU A 18 10.95 6.03 7.61
N THR A 19 10.82 5.45 8.80
CA THR A 19 11.81 5.54 9.88
C THR A 19 13.15 4.94 9.46
N TYR A 20 13.14 3.79 8.80
CA TYR A 20 14.35 3.22 8.22
C TYR A 20 14.96 4.16 7.16
N GLY A 21 14.14 4.68 6.26
CA GLY A 21 14.60 5.63 5.24
C GLY A 21 15.21 6.90 5.83
N GLU A 22 14.66 7.41 6.92
CA GLU A 22 15.22 8.57 7.64
C GLU A 22 16.56 8.25 8.27
N LYS A 23 16.68 7.08 8.92
CA LYS A 23 17.92 6.63 9.55
C LYS A 23 19.06 6.44 8.55
N GLU A 24 18.78 5.80 7.41
CA GLU A 24 19.83 5.41 6.46
C GLU A 24 20.12 6.48 5.40
N PHE A 25 19.13 7.30 5.03
CA PHE A 25 19.23 8.26 3.91
C PHE A 25 18.92 9.70 4.32
N GLY A 26 18.66 9.93 5.61
CA GLY A 26 18.37 11.24 6.18
C GLY A 26 16.91 11.67 6.05
N ARG A 27 16.53 12.62 6.91
CA ARG A 27 15.16 13.15 7.02
C ARG A 27 14.58 13.65 5.70
N LYS A 28 15.37 14.33 4.87
CA LYS A 28 14.91 14.87 3.58
C LYS A 28 14.44 13.77 2.63
N ALA A 29 15.13 12.63 2.60
CA ALA A 29 14.75 11.49 1.77
C ALA A 29 13.44 10.85 2.28
N ALA A 30 13.30 10.68 3.59
CA ALA A 30 12.09 10.14 4.21
C ALA A 30 10.86 11.03 3.98
N VAL A 31 11.00 12.35 4.15
CA VAL A 31 9.92 13.32 3.89
C VAL A 31 9.47 13.24 2.44
N LYS A 32 10.41 13.27 1.49
CA LYS A 32 10.08 13.17 0.05
C LYS A 32 9.39 11.85 -0.30
N MET A 33 9.81 10.74 0.32
CA MET A 33 9.13 9.45 0.16
C MET A 33 7.71 9.48 0.73
N ASN A 34 7.53 10.13 1.88
CA ASN A 34 6.22 10.28 2.51
C ASN A 34 5.26 11.11 1.66
N GLU A 35 5.71 12.27 1.17
CA GLU A 35 4.96 13.13 0.25
C GLU A 35 4.55 12.36 -1.01
N ARG A 36 5.45 11.54 -1.55
CA ARG A 36 5.14 10.68 -2.70
C ARG A 36 4.03 9.69 -2.37
N ILE A 37 4.10 9.01 -1.22
CA ILE A 37 3.03 8.08 -0.79
C ILE A 37 1.71 8.84 -0.68
N GLU A 38 1.68 10.00 -0.01
CA GLU A 38 0.46 10.80 0.15
C GLU A 38 -0.12 11.29 -1.19
N GLY A 39 0.72 11.69 -2.15
CA GLY A 39 0.27 12.06 -3.49
C GLY A 39 -0.40 10.89 -4.23
N TYR A 40 0.11 9.66 -4.06
CA TYR A 40 -0.56 8.46 -4.57
C TYR A 40 -1.85 8.15 -3.82
N ILE A 41 -1.94 8.41 -2.50
CA ILE A 41 -3.18 8.24 -1.73
C ILE A 41 -4.27 9.19 -2.25
N GLN A 42 -3.93 10.44 -2.54
CA GLN A 42 -4.87 11.40 -3.15
C GLN A 42 -5.32 10.94 -4.54
N THR A 43 -4.39 10.49 -5.39
CA THR A 43 -4.72 9.98 -6.73
C THR A 43 -5.61 8.75 -6.66
N LEU A 44 -5.32 7.84 -5.73
CA LEU A 44 -6.07 6.61 -5.49
C LEU A 44 -7.48 6.89 -4.96
N ALA A 45 -7.65 7.89 -4.09
CA ALA A 45 -8.96 8.34 -3.63
C ALA A 45 -9.86 8.84 -4.77
N GLY A 46 -9.27 9.44 -5.82
CA GLY A 46 -9.97 9.84 -7.03
C GLY A 46 -10.20 8.69 -8.03
N ASN A 47 -9.31 7.68 -8.03
CA ASN A 47 -9.30 6.59 -9.01
C ASN A 47 -9.12 5.23 -8.30
N PRO A 48 -10.15 4.71 -7.60
CA PRO A 48 -10.01 3.53 -6.75
C PRO A 48 -9.48 2.28 -7.47
N TYR A 49 -9.76 2.12 -8.76
CA TYR A 49 -9.38 0.95 -9.55
C TYR A 49 -8.12 1.13 -10.40
N MET A 50 -7.32 2.18 -10.15
CA MET A 50 -6.10 2.44 -10.92
C MET A 50 -5.00 1.38 -10.74
N GLY A 51 -5.05 0.63 -9.64
CA GLY A 51 -4.15 -0.49 -9.38
C GLY A 51 -4.60 -1.77 -10.07
N ILE A 52 -3.64 -2.59 -10.50
CA ILE A 52 -3.93 -3.89 -11.09
C ILE A 52 -4.48 -4.85 -10.04
N ILE A 53 -5.30 -5.83 -10.43
CA ILE A 53 -5.65 -6.94 -9.55
C ILE A 53 -4.36 -7.69 -9.20
N GLU A 54 -4.11 -7.91 -7.90
CA GLU A 54 -2.90 -8.55 -7.42
C GLU A 54 -2.93 -10.07 -7.69
N PRO A 55 -2.08 -10.60 -8.60
CA PRO A 55 -2.19 -11.98 -9.03
C PRO A 55 -2.00 -13.00 -7.90
N LEU A 56 -1.12 -12.69 -6.93
CA LEU A 56 -0.84 -13.58 -5.79
C LEU A 56 -1.98 -13.62 -4.75
N LEU A 57 -2.96 -12.73 -4.87
CA LEU A 57 -4.11 -12.63 -4.00
C LEU A 57 -5.43 -12.91 -4.74
N TYR A 58 -5.34 -13.31 -6.02
CA TYR A 58 -6.50 -13.65 -6.84
C TYR A 58 -7.32 -14.79 -6.20
N GLY A 59 -8.64 -14.71 -6.31
CA GLY A 59 -9.56 -15.72 -5.76
C GLY A 59 -9.74 -15.68 -4.24
N ARG A 60 -9.15 -14.71 -3.53
CA ARG A 60 -9.49 -14.47 -2.11
C ARG A 60 -10.88 -13.83 -1.99
N ARG A 61 -11.42 -13.83 -0.77
CA ARG A 61 -12.76 -13.28 -0.46
C ARG A 61 -12.92 -11.82 -0.92
N LYS A 62 -11.86 -11.02 -0.84
CA LYS A 62 -11.82 -9.65 -1.36
C LYS A 62 -10.96 -9.61 -2.61
N THR A 63 -11.37 -8.80 -3.58
CA THR A 63 -10.51 -8.43 -4.71
C THR A 63 -9.45 -7.47 -4.21
N TYR A 64 -8.20 -7.94 -4.21
CA TYR A 64 -7.06 -7.12 -3.86
C TYR A 64 -6.43 -6.52 -5.11
N HIS A 65 -6.18 -5.22 -5.05
CA HIS A 65 -5.42 -4.46 -6.03
C HIS A 65 -4.04 -4.16 -5.49
N SER A 66 -3.10 -3.91 -6.40
CA SER A 66 -1.78 -3.43 -6.05
C SER A 66 -1.35 -2.22 -6.87
N LEU A 67 -0.68 -1.28 -6.19
CA LEU A 67 -0.24 -0.01 -6.77
C LEU A 67 1.21 0.25 -6.36
N VAL A 68 2.12 0.28 -7.34
CA VAL A 68 3.53 0.59 -7.11
C VAL A 68 3.68 2.10 -6.96
N VAL A 69 3.90 2.56 -5.73
CA VAL A 69 4.05 3.99 -5.44
C VAL A 69 5.52 4.44 -5.51
N HIS A 70 6.46 3.51 -5.36
CA HIS A 70 7.89 3.72 -5.59
C HIS A 70 8.56 2.39 -5.97
N LYS A 71 9.74 2.44 -6.61
CA LYS A 71 10.50 1.22 -7.00
C LYS A 71 10.82 0.26 -5.84
N LEU A 72 10.70 0.72 -4.59
CA LEU A 72 10.95 -0.05 -3.36
C LEU A 72 9.66 -0.49 -2.63
N VAL A 73 8.50 0.07 -3.01
CA VAL A 73 7.28 -0.12 -2.22
C VAL A 73 6.01 -0.14 -3.06
N LYS A 74 5.15 -1.11 -2.74
CA LYS A 74 3.84 -1.30 -3.37
C LYS A 74 2.76 -1.35 -2.30
N LEU A 75 1.64 -0.68 -2.54
CA LEU A 75 0.46 -0.75 -1.68
C LEU A 75 -0.41 -1.93 -2.11
N ILE A 76 -0.95 -2.66 -1.14
CA ILE A 76 -1.98 -3.69 -1.35
C ILE A 76 -3.28 -3.19 -0.72
N TYR A 77 -4.34 -3.14 -1.52
CA TYR A 77 -5.61 -2.57 -1.08
C TYR A 77 -6.83 -3.27 -1.66
N SER A 78 -8.00 -3.01 -1.09
CA SER A 78 -9.29 -3.45 -1.62
C SER A 78 -10.26 -2.27 -1.63
N VAL A 79 -11.18 -2.25 -2.59
CA VAL A 79 -12.24 -1.24 -2.67
C VAL A 79 -13.52 -1.82 -2.06
N ASP A 80 -14.19 -1.04 -1.21
CA ASP A 80 -15.53 -1.31 -0.72
C ASP A 80 -16.48 -0.28 -1.36
N GLU A 81 -17.29 -0.75 -2.30
CA GLU A 81 -18.22 0.09 -3.06
C GLU A 81 -19.41 0.55 -2.22
N ALA A 82 -19.84 -0.26 -1.24
CA ALA A 82 -20.98 0.08 -0.40
C ALA A 82 -20.68 1.27 0.52
N THR A 83 -19.45 1.37 0.98
CA THR A 83 -18.98 2.47 1.84
C THR A 83 -18.17 3.53 1.08
N ASN A 84 -17.95 3.35 -0.23
CA ASN A 84 -17.07 4.18 -1.05
C ASN A 84 -15.69 4.40 -0.37
N SER A 85 -15.08 3.31 0.09
CA SER A 85 -13.83 3.35 0.84
C SER A 85 -12.76 2.42 0.25
N ILE A 86 -11.50 2.78 0.45
CA ILE A 86 -10.32 2.06 -0.01
C ILE A 86 -9.54 1.61 1.22
N HIS A 87 -9.43 0.30 1.40
CA HIS A 87 -8.73 -0.27 2.55
C HIS A 87 -7.30 -0.67 2.18
N ILE A 88 -6.32 0.13 2.56
CA ILE A 88 -4.90 -0.24 2.46
C ILE A 88 -4.62 -1.34 3.48
N THR A 89 -4.51 -2.57 2.99
CA THR A 89 -4.43 -3.77 3.84
C THR A 89 -2.99 -4.12 4.18
N ASP A 90 -2.06 -3.90 3.26
CA ASP A 90 -0.63 -4.15 3.49
C ASP A 90 0.27 -3.24 2.64
N VAL A 91 1.54 -3.17 3.04
CA VAL A 91 2.62 -2.50 2.31
C VAL A 91 3.70 -3.52 2.03
N TRP A 92 4.05 -3.68 0.76
CA TRP A 92 5.05 -4.65 0.32
C TRP A 92 6.34 -3.96 -0.09
N ASP A 93 7.46 -4.53 0.34
CA ASP A 93 8.77 -4.19 -0.17
C ASP A 93 8.98 -4.98 -1.47
N THR A 94 9.20 -4.28 -2.57
CA THR A 94 9.33 -4.88 -3.91
C THR A 94 10.63 -5.67 -4.08
N ARG A 95 11.58 -5.55 -3.15
CA ARG A 95 12.84 -6.32 -3.13
C ARG A 95 12.69 -7.67 -2.42
N ARG A 96 11.61 -7.88 -1.67
CA ARG A 96 11.37 -9.11 -0.89
C ARG A 96 10.53 -10.09 -1.68
N GLU A 97 10.72 -11.39 -1.41
CA GLU A 97 9.96 -12.46 -2.06
C GLU A 97 8.44 -12.25 -1.90
N PRO A 98 7.70 -12.00 -3.01
CA PRO A 98 6.31 -11.60 -2.93
C PRO A 98 5.40 -12.73 -2.43
N ARG A 99 5.73 -14.02 -2.65
CA ARG A 99 4.92 -15.14 -2.13
C ARG A 99 4.89 -15.18 -0.61
N THR A 100 6.03 -14.90 0.05
CA THR A 100 6.11 -14.81 1.51
C THR A 100 5.27 -13.63 2.03
N GLN A 101 5.26 -12.51 1.31
CA GLN A 101 4.46 -11.34 1.67
C GLN A 101 2.96 -11.62 1.50
N ALA A 102 2.56 -12.31 0.43
CA ALA A 102 1.19 -12.74 0.17
C ALA A 102 0.67 -13.72 1.23
N GLY A 103 1.49 -14.68 1.65
CA GLY A 103 1.14 -15.65 2.71
C GLY A 103 0.84 -14.98 4.06
N ASN A 104 1.43 -13.80 4.32
CA ASN A 104 1.24 -13.04 5.55
C ASN A 104 -0.02 -12.16 5.55
N LEU A 105 -0.74 -12.01 4.42
CA LEU A 105 -2.11 -11.51 4.46
C LEU A 105 -3.00 -12.67 4.87
N THR A 106 -3.67 -12.56 6.02
CA THR A 106 -4.73 -13.49 6.43
C THR A 106 -5.76 -13.64 5.30
N LYS A 107 -6.19 -14.87 5.04
CA LYS A 107 -7.16 -15.21 3.99
C LYS A 107 -8.51 -14.54 4.22
#